data_AF-A0A0D7PFN8-F1
#
_entry.id   AF-A0A0D7PFN8-F1
#
_cell.length_a   1.000
_cell.length_b   1.000
_cell.length_c   1.000
_cell.angle_alpha   90.00
_cell.angle_beta   90.00
_cell.angle_gamma   90.00
#
_symmetry.space_group_name_H-M   'P 1'
#
loop_
_entity.id
_entity.type
_entity.pdbx_description
1 polymer ?
#
loop_
_entity_poly.entity_id
_entity_poly.type
_entity_poly.pdbx_seq_one_letter_code
_entity_poly.pdbx_strand_id
1 'polypeptide(L)'
;MPKYEKIRNRMLRERLAKPVEPKKSKLWAFINSGIVLWLLSALLLSVGGGYVTNHAQCMKEAEQLINRQSMFIQELYGRELAFKTTVDDAKTVQKIPFLPGSDGSIWPELAKLQYLQVLQEFGLLNGRVAYDDLPDDFIAKARAKWIEFNIAKQNKISENFDKSQLPGPQPKTDPAVFFKFRKLLGQLQFEDQSFQHDLNAVAYYFEPNCTVVNTFFLALGYKPQIMAARVSPVYKEETFKQIFKDAIARISALQSELHAVLLQLYG
;
A
#
# COMPACT_ATOMS: atom_id res chain seq x y z
N MET A 1 -72.64 -25.09 -44.44
CA MET A 1 -72.10 -24.30 -43.31
C MET A 1 -73.24 -23.81 -42.44
N PRO A 2 -73.33 -24.24 -41.17
CA PRO A 2 -74.35 -23.77 -40.24
C PRO A 2 -74.25 -22.26 -40.03
N LYS A 3 -75.39 -21.60 -39.88
CA LYS A 3 -75.56 -20.13 -39.88
C LYS A 3 -74.71 -19.43 -38.81
N TYR A 4 -74.41 -20.12 -37.70
CA TYR A 4 -73.64 -19.58 -36.58
C TYR A 4 -72.13 -19.45 -36.87
N GLU A 5 -71.55 -20.33 -37.69
CA GLU A 5 -70.11 -20.30 -38.03
C GLU A 5 -69.77 -19.11 -38.92
N LYS A 6 -70.67 -18.73 -39.84
CA LYS A 6 -70.48 -17.54 -40.68
C LYS A 6 -70.45 -16.26 -39.84
N ILE A 7 -71.29 -16.17 -38.81
CA ILE A 7 -71.34 -15.01 -37.91
C ILE A 7 -70.09 -14.97 -37.02
N ARG A 8 -69.66 -16.12 -36.48
CA ARG A 8 -68.42 -16.23 -35.70
C ARG A 8 -67.18 -15.84 -36.51
N ASN A 9 -67.06 -16.33 -37.75
CA ASN A 9 -65.93 -16.02 -38.62
C ASN A 9 -65.94 -14.56 -39.11
N ARG A 10 -67.12 -13.96 -39.28
CA ARG A 10 -67.24 -12.52 -39.58
C ARG A 10 -66.77 -11.67 -38.40
N MET A 11 -67.19 -12.00 -37.19
CA MET A 11 -66.76 -11.27 -35.98
C MET A 11 -65.26 -11.45 -35.68
N LEU A 12 -64.70 -12.64 -35.92
CA LEU A 12 -63.25 -12.87 -35.81
C LEU A 12 -62.47 -12.07 -36.86
N ARG A 13 -62.94 -12.03 -38.11
CA ARG A 13 -62.33 -11.20 -39.15
C ARG A 13 -62.43 -9.70 -38.83
N GLU A 14 -63.56 -9.22 -38.33
CA GLU A 14 -63.72 -7.80 -37.95
C GLU A 14 -62.88 -7.42 -36.72
N ARG A 15 -62.61 -8.35 -35.79
CA ARG A 15 -61.70 -8.13 -34.67
C ARG A 15 -60.22 -8.16 -35.09
N LEU A 16 -59.85 -9.05 -36.01
CA LEU A 16 -58.48 -9.15 -36.55
C LEU A 16 -58.17 -8.07 -37.59
N ALA A 17 -59.19 -7.52 -38.27
CA ALA A 17 -59.07 -6.48 -39.29
C ALA A 17 -59.14 -5.05 -38.75
N LYS A 18 -59.35 -4.86 -37.43
CA LYS A 18 -59.08 -3.55 -36.81
C LYS A 18 -57.59 -3.48 -36.50
N PRO A 19 -56.78 -2.78 -37.32
CA PRO A 19 -55.39 -2.55 -36.95
C PRO A 19 -55.40 -1.86 -35.58
N VAL A 20 -54.77 -2.48 -34.59
CA VAL A 20 -54.46 -1.79 -33.35
C VAL A 20 -53.49 -0.69 -33.75
N GLU A 21 -53.98 0.53 -33.90
CA GLU A 21 -53.11 1.67 -34.18
C GLU A 21 -52.05 1.70 -33.08
N PRO A 22 -50.75 1.63 -33.42
CA PRO A 22 -49.72 1.64 -32.42
C PRO A 22 -49.87 2.95 -31.64
N LYS A 23 -50.09 2.86 -30.32
CA LYS A 23 -50.14 4.04 -29.46
C LYS A 23 -48.84 4.82 -29.66
N LYS A 24 -48.90 5.92 -30.41
CA LYS A 24 -47.76 6.78 -30.68
C LYS A 24 -47.34 7.43 -29.37
N SER A 25 -46.36 6.83 -28.69
CA SER A 25 -45.80 7.42 -27.48
C SER A 25 -44.99 8.65 -27.86
N LYS A 26 -45.42 9.82 -27.39
CA LYS A 26 -44.73 11.09 -27.60
C LYS A 26 -43.29 11.05 -27.06
N LEU A 27 -43.05 10.28 -25.99
CA LEU A 27 -41.72 10.08 -25.42
C LEU A 27 -40.80 9.33 -26.39
N TRP A 28 -41.30 8.25 -27.01
CA TRP A 28 -40.53 7.50 -28.01
C TRP A 28 -40.24 8.33 -29.27
N ALA A 29 -41.18 9.18 -29.69
CA ALA A 29 -40.97 10.11 -30.79
C ALA A 29 -39.91 11.19 -30.46
N PHE A 30 -39.85 11.65 -29.21
CA PHE A 30 -38.84 12.62 -28.75
C PHE A 30 -37.45 11.99 -28.64
N ILE A 31 -37.32 10.81 -28.01
CA ILE A 31 -36.06 10.09 -27.88
C ILE A 31 -35.48 9.74 -29.27
N ASN A 32 -36.35 9.40 -30.22
CA ASN A 32 -35.95 9.09 -31.60
C ASN A 32 -35.85 10.34 -32.51
N SER A 33 -35.88 11.55 -31.93
CA SER A 33 -35.67 12.77 -32.71
C SER A 33 -34.19 12.93 -33.04
N GLY A 34 -33.88 13.52 -34.21
CA GLY A 34 -32.50 13.71 -34.65
C GLY A 34 -31.65 14.53 -33.67
N ILE A 35 -32.25 15.50 -32.98
CA ILE A 35 -31.56 16.34 -31.98
C ILE A 35 -31.17 15.52 -30.74
N VAL A 36 -32.10 14.71 -30.21
CA VAL A 36 -31.83 13.89 -29.02
C VAL A 36 -30.80 12.80 -29.33
N LEU A 37 -30.92 12.15 -30.49
CA LEU A 37 -29.93 11.17 -30.94
C LEU A 37 -28.56 11.81 -31.14
N TRP A 38 -28.49 13.02 -31.73
CA TRP A 38 -27.23 13.75 -31.87
C TRP A 38 -26.60 14.11 -30.52
N LEU A 39 -27.39 14.60 -29.56
CA LEU A 39 -26.90 14.89 -28.20
C LEU A 39 -26.42 13.63 -27.49
N LEU A 40 -27.15 12.51 -27.61
CA LEU A 40 -26.73 11.22 -27.06
C LEU A 40 -25.44 10.72 -27.70
N SER A 41 -25.28 10.84 -29.02
CA SER A 41 -24.04 10.50 -29.71
C SER A 41 -22.88 11.38 -29.27
N ALA A 42 -23.08 12.70 -29.19
CA ALA A 42 -22.06 13.64 -28.73
C ALA A 42 -21.65 13.36 -27.28
N LEU A 43 -22.62 13.05 -26.40
CA LEU A 43 -22.37 12.69 -25.01
C LEU A 43 -21.63 11.35 -24.90
N LEU A 44 -22.05 10.32 -25.65
CA LEU A 44 -21.38 9.02 -25.68
C LEU A 44 -19.93 9.13 -26.20
N LEU A 45 -19.70 9.91 -27.26
CA LEU A 45 -18.36 10.12 -27.80
C LEU A 45 -17.49 10.95 -26.85
N SER A 46 -18.05 11.96 -26.19
CA SER A 46 -17.29 12.80 -25.25
C SER A 46 -16.94 12.04 -23.98
N VAL A 47 -17.92 11.36 -23.37
CA VAL A 47 -17.71 10.58 -22.14
C VAL A 47 -16.90 9.32 -22.44
N GLY A 48 -17.23 8.59 -23.51
CA GLY A 48 -16.54 7.37 -23.90
C GLY A 48 -15.11 7.63 -24.37
N GLY A 49 -14.92 8.64 -25.24
CA GLY A 49 -13.59 9.06 -25.69
C GLY A 49 -12.74 9.59 -24.53
N GLY A 50 -13.31 10.45 -23.69
CA GLY A 50 -12.63 10.96 -22.50
C GLY A 50 -12.24 9.85 -21.53
N TYR A 51 -13.12 8.87 -21.29
CA TYR A 51 -12.81 7.72 -20.45
C TYR A 51 -11.63 6.91 -21.01
N VAL A 52 -11.62 6.57 -22.30
CA VAL A 52 -10.55 5.78 -22.91
C VAL A 52 -9.20 6.49 -22.78
N THR A 53 -9.15 7.80 -23.08
CA THR A 53 -7.92 8.59 -22.96
C THR A 53 -7.43 8.67 -21.52
N ASN A 54 -8.31 8.98 -20.57
CA ASN A 54 -7.94 9.09 -19.15
C ASN A 54 -7.57 7.73 -18.55
N HIS A 55 -8.20 6.65 -18.99
CA HIS A 55 -7.88 5.29 -18.55
C HIS A 55 -6.47 4.89 -19.05
N ALA A 56 -6.15 5.17 -20.32
CA ALA A 56 -4.82 4.93 -20.86
C ALA A 56 -3.75 5.74 -20.12
N GLN A 57 -4.04 7.01 -19.79
CA GLN A 57 -3.16 7.83 -18.96
C GLN A 57 -3.00 7.26 -17.55
N CYS A 58 -4.10 6.83 -16.91
CA CYS A 58 -4.06 6.20 -15.60
C CYS A 58 -3.17 4.96 -15.59
N MET A 59 -3.30 4.08 -16.58
CA MET A 59 -2.48 2.87 -16.69
C MET A 59 -1.00 3.20 -16.77
N LYS A 60 -0.64 4.16 -17.63
CA LYS A 60 0.75 4.61 -17.79
C LYS A 60 1.31 5.22 -16.50
N GLU A 61 0.53 6.07 -15.82
CA GLU A 61 0.93 6.66 -14.55
C GLU A 61 1.07 5.59 -13.45
N ALA A 62 0.17 4.62 -13.38
CA ALA A 62 0.22 3.53 -12.42
C ALA A 62 1.47 2.66 -12.62
N GLU A 63 1.78 2.26 -13.85
CA GLU A 63 3.01 1.52 -14.18
C GLU A 63 4.27 2.29 -13.76
N GLN A 64 4.32 3.60 -14.01
CA GLN A 64 5.43 4.45 -13.56
C GLN A 64 5.54 4.50 -12.03
N LEU A 65 4.41 4.54 -11.31
CA LEU A 65 4.41 4.49 -9.86
C LEU A 65 4.86 3.13 -9.33
N ILE A 66 4.42 2.03 -9.92
CA ILE A 66 4.82 0.66 -9.54
C ILE A 66 6.35 0.52 -9.68
N ASN A 67 6.90 0.97 -10.81
CA ASN A 67 8.33 0.93 -11.07
C ASN A 67 9.09 1.80 -10.06
N ARG A 68 8.62 3.02 -9.80
CA ARG A 68 9.21 3.89 -8.76
C ARG A 68 9.12 3.25 -7.38
N GLN A 69 7.99 2.66 -7.03
CA GLN A 69 7.83 2.02 -5.72
C GLN A 69 8.82 0.88 -5.56
N SER A 70 8.99 0.04 -6.58
CA SER A 70 9.97 -1.05 -6.59
C SER A 70 11.40 -0.52 -6.45
N MET A 71 11.73 0.58 -7.15
CA MET A 71 13.02 1.27 -7.06
C MET A 71 13.29 1.77 -5.63
N PHE A 72 12.33 2.44 -5.00
CA PHE A 72 12.45 2.94 -3.62
C PHE A 72 12.55 1.80 -2.60
N ILE A 73 11.80 0.71 -2.77
CA ILE A 73 11.86 -0.47 -1.90
C ILE A 73 13.27 -1.09 -1.94
N GLN A 74 13.83 -1.27 -3.13
CA GLN A 74 15.19 -1.81 -3.31
C GLN A 74 16.25 -0.85 -2.75
N GLU A 75 16.09 0.45 -2.95
CA GLU A 75 17.01 1.46 -2.43
C GLU A 75 17.06 1.48 -0.90
N LEU A 76 15.89 1.49 -0.25
CA LEU A 76 15.79 1.48 1.20
C LEU A 76 16.44 0.22 1.77
N TYR A 77 16.11 -0.94 1.20
CA TYR A 77 16.68 -2.21 1.63
C TYR A 77 18.20 -2.28 1.41
N GLY A 78 18.71 -1.81 0.27
CA GLY A 78 20.15 -1.78 -0.02
C GLY A 78 20.93 -0.92 0.98
N ARG A 79 20.41 0.27 1.32
CA ARG A 79 21.01 1.15 2.34
C ARG A 79 20.93 0.57 3.74
N GLU A 80 19.81 -0.05 4.10
CA GLU A 80 19.64 -0.73 5.39
C GLU A 80 20.61 -1.90 5.54
N LEU A 81 20.82 -2.67 4.48
CA LEU A 81 21.80 -3.76 4.47
C LEU A 81 23.23 -3.24 4.63
N ALA A 82 23.61 -2.18 3.92
CA ALA A 82 24.92 -1.54 4.08
C ALA A 82 25.11 -0.94 5.48
N PHE A 83 24.05 -0.38 6.05
CA PHE A 83 24.03 0.09 7.43
C PHE A 83 24.26 -1.05 8.41
N LYS A 84 23.58 -2.18 8.25
CA LYS A 84 23.80 -3.38 9.08
C LYS A 84 25.25 -3.83 9.04
N THR A 85 25.83 -3.98 7.85
CA THR A 85 27.23 -4.37 7.68
C THR A 85 28.16 -3.38 8.39
N THR A 86 27.90 -2.09 8.27
CA THR A 86 28.68 -1.04 8.95
C THR A 86 28.58 -1.15 10.48
N VAL A 87 27.37 -1.41 11.01
CA VAL A 87 27.13 -1.61 12.45
C VAL A 87 27.83 -2.87 12.96
N ASP A 88 27.80 -3.95 12.17
CA ASP A 88 28.41 -5.23 12.53
C ASP A 88 29.94 -5.15 12.52
N ASP A 89 30.52 -4.46 11.54
CA ASP A 89 31.97 -4.28 11.36
C ASP A 89 32.57 -3.13 12.20
N ALA A 90 31.73 -2.27 12.77
CA ALA A 90 32.19 -1.17 13.61
C ALA A 90 33.02 -1.71 14.78
N LYS A 91 34.16 -1.05 15.04
CA LYS A 91 35.02 -1.32 16.21
C LYS A 91 34.95 -0.22 17.26
N THR A 92 34.34 0.91 16.91
CA THR A 92 34.24 2.10 17.76
C THR A 92 32.89 2.78 17.55
N VAL A 93 32.45 3.53 18.57
CA VAL A 93 31.17 4.24 18.56
C VAL A 93 31.08 5.25 17.42
N GLN A 94 32.18 5.93 17.13
CA GLN A 94 32.26 6.96 16.10
C GLN A 94 32.03 6.41 14.69
N LYS A 95 32.22 5.10 14.50
CA LYS A 95 32.00 4.41 13.22
C LYS A 95 30.56 3.89 13.06
N ILE A 96 29.72 3.99 14.09
CA ILE A 96 28.31 3.60 14.00
C ILE A 96 27.51 4.84 13.59
N PRO A 97 27.04 4.92 12.32
CA PRO A 97 26.19 6.03 11.91
C PRO A 97 24.84 5.99 12.64
N PHE A 98 24.17 7.14 12.74
CA PHE A 98 22.85 7.22 13.38
C PHE A 98 21.73 6.67 12.49
N LEU A 99 21.88 6.79 11.17
CA LEU A 99 20.93 6.35 10.16
C LEU A 99 21.69 5.78 8.96
N PRO A 100 21.02 4.96 8.13
CA PRO A 100 21.57 4.55 6.84
C PRO A 100 22.01 5.75 6.00
N GLY A 101 23.14 5.60 5.31
CA GLY A 101 23.74 6.62 4.46
C GLY A 101 23.32 6.49 3.00
N SER A 102 24.15 6.99 2.09
CA SER A 102 24.10 6.68 0.66
C SER A 102 24.84 5.39 0.32
N ASP A 103 25.60 4.84 1.26
CA ASP A 103 26.28 3.55 1.10
C ASP A 103 25.24 2.45 0.89
N GLY A 104 25.46 1.61 -0.12
CA GLY A 104 24.46 0.61 -0.54
C GLY A 104 23.35 1.14 -1.45
N SER A 105 23.41 2.41 -1.86
CA SER A 105 22.53 2.94 -2.90
C SER A 105 22.72 2.19 -4.21
N ILE A 106 21.62 1.75 -4.81
CA ILE A 106 21.59 1.02 -6.07
C ILE A 106 21.34 2.01 -7.23
N TRP A 107 20.61 3.09 -6.95
CA TRP A 107 20.13 4.04 -7.96
C TRP A 107 20.87 5.39 -7.86
N PRO A 108 21.64 5.80 -8.89
CA PRO A 108 22.45 7.03 -8.84
C PRO A 108 21.67 8.30 -8.55
N GLU A 109 20.41 8.37 -8.99
CA GLU A 109 19.50 9.48 -8.73
C GLU A 109 19.05 9.54 -7.26
N LEU A 110 18.90 8.40 -6.60
CA LEU A 110 18.52 8.32 -5.19
C LEU A 110 19.74 8.48 -4.28
N ALA A 111 20.94 8.07 -4.72
CA ALA A 111 22.20 8.21 -3.99
C ALA A 111 22.45 9.64 -3.48
N LYS A 112 21.94 10.65 -4.20
CA LYS A 112 22.05 12.08 -3.85
C LYS A 112 21.12 12.50 -2.70
N LEU A 113 20.09 11.72 -2.42
CA LEU A 113 19.13 11.99 -1.37
C LEU A 113 19.59 11.39 -0.04
N GLN A 114 19.33 12.12 1.04
CA GLN A 114 19.50 11.59 2.39
C GLN A 114 18.44 10.50 2.66
N TYR A 115 18.78 9.52 3.50
CA TYR A 115 17.88 8.38 3.75
C TYR A 115 16.48 8.80 4.24
N LEU A 116 16.36 9.82 5.08
CA LEU A 116 15.05 10.36 5.49
C LEU A 116 14.25 10.96 4.34
N GLN A 117 14.92 11.57 3.35
CA GLN A 117 14.26 12.07 2.14
C GLN A 117 13.77 10.91 1.28
N VAL A 118 14.56 9.84 1.15
CA VAL A 118 14.14 8.61 0.46
C VAL A 118 12.89 8.01 1.13
N LEU A 119 12.88 7.93 2.46
CA LEU A 119 11.71 7.47 3.23
C LEU A 119 10.49 8.37 3.04
N GLN A 120 10.68 9.69 3.03
CA GLN A 120 9.59 10.65 2.82
C GLN A 120 8.96 10.48 1.43
N GLU A 121 9.79 10.42 0.39
CA GLU A 121 9.32 10.20 -0.99
C GLU A 121 8.62 8.84 -1.13
N PHE A 122 9.17 7.80 -0.51
CA PHE A 122 8.53 6.49 -0.46
C PHE A 122 7.17 6.53 0.26
N GLY A 123 7.06 7.27 1.36
CA GLY A 123 5.80 7.49 2.07
C GLY A 123 4.74 8.19 1.22
N LEU A 124 5.15 9.19 0.43
CA LEU A 124 4.25 9.87 -0.53
C LEU A 124 3.76 8.92 -1.63
N LEU A 125 4.62 8.01 -2.10
CA LEU A 125 4.24 6.98 -3.06
C LEU A 125 3.26 5.96 -2.45
N ASN A 126 3.51 5.52 -1.22
CA ASN A 126 2.61 4.59 -0.51
C ASN A 126 1.21 5.18 -0.30
N GLY A 127 1.09 6.51 -0.18
CA GLY A 127 -0.22 7.19 -0.16
C GLY A 127 -1.05 7.02 -1.43
N ARG A 128 -0.45 6.60 -2.55
CA ARG A 128 -1.14 6.30 -3.82
C ARG A 128 -1.50 4.82 -4.00
N VAL A 129 -1.30 4.00 -2.97
CA VAL A 129 -1.55 2.55 -3.00
C VAL A 129 -2.82 2.21 -2.23
N ALA A 130 -3.70 1.46 -2.88
CA ALA A 130 -4.79 0.74 -2.22
C ALA A 130 -4.28 -0.65 -1.85
N TYR A 131 -4.22 -0.97 -0.56
CA TYR A 131 -3.83 -2.31 -0.10
C TYR A 131 -5.06 -3.18 0.07
N ASP A 132 -5.04 -4.36 -0.52
CA ASP A 132 -6.03 -5.39 -0.21
C ASP A 132 -5.79 -5.96 1.19
N ASP A 133 -6.88 -6.33 1.85
CA ASP A 133 -6.80 -7.02 3.13
C ASP A 133 -6.18 -8.41 2.93
N LEU A 134 -5.23 -8.76 3.78
CA LEU A 134 -4.70 -10.12 3.82
C LEU A 134 -5.79 -11.06 4.36
N PRO A 135 -6.02 -12.23 3.72
CA PRO A 135 -7.18 -13.08 3.98
C PRO A 135 -7.17 -13.78 5.35
N ASP A 136 -6.20 -13.47 6.21
CA ASP A 136 -5.90 -14.25 7.41
C ASP A 136 -5.91 -13.41 8.70
N ASP A 137 -6.75 -13.86 9.62
CA ASP A 137 -6.84 -13.45 11.02
C ASP A 137 -5.48 -13.45 11.73
N PHE A 138 -4.58 -14.39 11.37
CA PHE A 138 -3.24 -14.46 11.94
C PHE A 138 -2.42 -13.22 11.58
N ILE A 139 -2.45 -12.73 10.34
CA ILE A 139 -1.68 -11.54 9.96
C ILE A 139 -2.24 -10.31 10.65
N ALA A 140 -3.57 -10.18 10.72
CA ALA A 140 -4.20 -9.10 11.48
C ALA A 140 -3.79 -9.16 12.96
N LYS A 141 -3.82 -10.34 13.59
CA LYS A 141 -3.36 -10.57 14.97
C LYS A 141 -1.86 -10.34 15.13
N ALA A 142 -1.06 -10.69 14.14
CA ALA A 142 0.39 -10.52 14.10
C ALA A 142 0.75 -9.02 13.99
N ARG A 143 0.10 -8.27 13.10
CA ARG A 143 0.21 -6.81 13.02
C ARG A 143 -0.30 -6.14 14.29
N ALA A 144 -1.43 -6.57 14.84
CA ALA A 144 -1.94 -6.04 16.10
C ALA A 144 -0.94 -6.29 17.25
N LYS A 145 -0.44 -7.52 17.39
CA LYS A 145 0.61 -7.86 18.36
C LYS A 145 1.90 -7.08 18.12
N TRP A 146 2.25 -6.83 16.87
CA TRP A 146 3.42 -6.03 16.49
C TRP A 146 3.26 -4.55 16.86
N ILE A 147 2.07 -3.99 16.62
CA ILE A 147 1.71 -2.63 17.03
C ILE A 147 1.70 -2.54 18.56
N GLU A 148 1.03 -3.46 19.24
CA GLU A 148 1.02 -3.56 20.71
C GLU A 148 2.44 -3.66 21.27
N PHE A 149 3.28 -4.50 20.65
CA PHE A 149 4.68 -4.65 21.00
C PHE A 149 5.48 -3.35 20.82
N ASN A 150 5.28 -2.63 19.72
CA ASN A 150 5.94 -1.35 19.47
C ASN A 150 5.44 -0.22 20.38
N ILE A 151 4.15 -0.19 20.69
CA ILE A 151 3.57 0.74 21.68
C ILE A 151 4.13 0.43 23.06
N ALA A 152 4.14 -0.84 23.48
CA ALA A 152 4.73 -1.25 24.76
C ALA A 152 6.22 -0.91 24.84
N LYS A 153 6.96 -1.04 23.73
CA LYS A 153 8.36 -0.61 23.59
C LYS A 153 8.48 0.91 23.79
N GLN A 154 7.67 1.73 23.11
CA GLN A 154 7.68 3.18 23.28
C GLN A 154 7.31 3.59 24.70
N ASN A 155 6.28 2.97 25.27
CA ASN A 155 5.81 3.28 26.63
C ASN A 155 6.87 2.93 27.67
N LYS A 156 7.46 1.73 27.62
CA LYS A 156 8.58 1.36 28.51
C LYS A 156 9.79 2.28 28.36
N ILE A 157 10.12 2.71 27.15
CA ILE A 157 11.18 3.70 26.96
C ILE A 157 10.77 5.03 27.60
N SER A 158 9.52 5.48 27.44
CA SER A 158 9.04 6.75 28.01
C SER A 158 8.92 6.72 29.54
N GLU A 159 8.47 5.61 30.12
CA GLU A 159 8.29 5.42 31.57
C GLU A 159 9.63 5.32 32.29
N ASN A 160 10.65 4.72 31.63
CA ASN A 160 12.01 4.70 32.14
C ASN A 160 12.78 6.02 31.86
N PHE A 161 12.21 6.95 31.10
CA PHE A 161 12.77 8.27 30.80
C PHE A 161 11.99 9.39 31.52
N ASP A 162 11.83 9.29 32.83
CA ASP A 162 11.51 10.46 33.63
C ASP A 162 12.73 11.38 33.66
N LYS A 163 12.66 12.51 32.95
CA LYS A 163 13.75 13.51 32.88
C LYS A 163 14.15 14.03 34.27
N SER A 164 13.30 13.88 35.29
CA SER A 164 13.61 14.26 36.67
C SER A 164 14.56 13.29 37.39
N GLN A 165 14.79 12.10 36.84
CA GLN A 165 15.72 11.09 37.36
C GLN A 165 17.05 11.02 36.60
N LEU A 166 17.27 11.89 35.60
CA LEU A 166 18.58 12.00 34.96
C LEU A 166 19.57 12.49 36.02
N PRO A 167 20.61 11.69 36.37
CA PRO A 167 21.62 12.15 37.30
C PRO A 167 22.25 13.44 36.76
N GLY A 168 22.86 14.22 37.64
CA GLY A 168 23.84 15.24 37.26
C GLY A 168 25.00 14.65 36.41
N PRO A 169 26.12 15.37 36.26
CA PRO A 169 27.09 15.17 35.16
C PRO A 169 27.26 13.70 34.75
N GLN A 170 26.99 13.43 33.45
CA GLN A 170 26.85 12.09 32.88
C GLN A 170 27.80 11.10 33.56
N PRO A 171 27.30 9.97 34.12
CA PRO A 171 28.17 8.94 34.66
C PRO A 171 29.21 8.63 33.59
N LYS A 172 30.49 8.50 33.98
CA LYS A 172 31.58 8.09 33.08
C LYS A 172 31.17 6.76 32.45
N THR A 173 30.51 6.86 31.31
CA THR A 173 29.90 5.73 30.65
C THR A 173 31.06 4.89 30.14
N ASP A 174 31.14 3.63 30.55
CA ASP A 174 32.14 2.73 29.99
C ASP A 174 32.00 2.76 28.46
N PRO A 175 33.03 3.23 27.72
CA PRO A 175 32.97 3.32 26.27
C PRO A 175 32.63 1.98 25.61
N ALA A 176 33.01 0.86 26.23
CA ALA A 176 32.68 -0.47 25.74
C ALA A 176 31.19 -0.80 25.90
N VAL A 177 30.59 -0.44 27.03
CA VAL A 177 29.15 -0.64 27.29
C VAL A 177 28.31 0.26 26.37
N PHE A 178 28.70 1.53 26.21
CA PHE A 178 28.02 2.46 25.30
C PHE A 178 28.14 2.02 23.83
N PHE A 179 29.31 1.49 23.44
CA PHE A 179 29.52 0.89 22.13
C PHE A 179 28.59 -0.31 21.89
N LYS A 180 28.51 -1.23 22.85
CA LYS A 180 27.61 -2.37 22.78
C LYS A 180 26.15 -1.94 22.67
N PHE A 181 25.73 -0.94 23.45
CA PHE A 181 24.39 -0.35 23.36
C PHE A 181 24.08 0.18 21.95
N ARG A 182 24.97 1.00 21.40
CA ARG A 182 24.81 1.56 20.05
C ARG A 182 24.72 0.49 18.97
N LYS A 183 25.54 -0.55 19.08
CA LYS A 183 25.54 -1.68 18.14
C LYS A 183 24.21 -2.44 18.18
N LEU A 184 23.74 -2.83 19.37
CA LEU A 184 22.46 -3.52 19.55
C LEU A 184 21.27 -2.69 19.06
N LEU A 185 21.28 -1.38 19.29
CA LEU A 185 20.23 -0.49 18.81
C LEU A 185 20.17 -0.45 17.27
N GLY A 186 21.33 -0.37 16.61
CA GLY A 186 21.41 -0.41 15.14
C GLY A 186 20.92 -1.74 14.56
N GLN A 187 21.32 -2.87 15.18
CA GLN A 187 20.84 -4.20 14.79
C GLN A 187 19.33 -4.35 14.98
N LEU A 188 18.79 -3.86 16.10
CA LEU A 188 17.35 -3.89 16.37
C LEU A 188 16.55 -3.09 15.34
N GLN A 189 17.04 -1.90 14.97
CA GLN A 189 16.42 -1.08 13.94
C GLN A 189 16.40 -1.79 12.57
N PHE A 190 17.51 -2.43 12.19
CA PHE A 190 17.56 -3.20 10.96
C PHE A 190 16.56 -4.36 10.96
N GLU A 191 16.49 -5.17 12.03
CA GLU A 191 15.61 -6.34 12.06
C GLU A 191 14.12 -5.93 11.98
N ASP A 192 13.75 -4.80 12.58
CA ASP A 192 12.40 -4.20 12.48
C ASP A 192 12.07 -3.86 11.01
N GLN A 193 12.97 -3.13 10.33
CA GLN A 193 12.77 -2.70 8.94
C GLN A 193 12.81 -3.86 7.95
N SER A 194 13.78 -4.77 8.10
CA SER A 194 13.91 -5.98 7.28
C SER A 194 12.66 -6.84 7.36
N PHE A 195 12.09 -7.00 8.55
CA PHE A 195 10.85 -7.77 8.71
C PHE A 195 9.67 -7.10 7.98
N GLN A 196 9.55 -5.77 8.00
CA GLN A 196 8.52 -5.06 7.20
C GLN A 196 8.73 -5.22 5.70
N HIS A 197 9.99 -5.22 5.25
CA HIS A 197 10.33 -5.47 3.85
C HIS A 197 9.90 -6.88 3.42
N ASP A 198 10.31 -7.90 4.18
CA ASP A 198 9.97 -9.31 3.91
C ASP A 198 8.45 -9.53 3.89
N LEU A 199 7.75 -8.89 4.83
CA LEU A 199 6.29 -8.94 4.89
C LEU A 199 5.66 -8.44 3.60
N ASN A 200 6.09 -7.27 3.12
CA ASN A 200 5.52 -6.70 1.90
C ASN A 200 5.90 -7.49 0.65
N ALA A 201 7.16 -7.98 0.56
CA ALA A 201 7.65 -8.73 -0.58
C ALA A 201 6.97 -10.09 -0.76
N VAL A 202 6.63 -10.78 0.34
CA VAL A 202 5.93 -12.07 0.29
C VAL A 202 4.42 -11.89 0.14
N ALA A 203 3.85 -10.87 0.79
CA ALA A 203 2.41 -10.72 0.88
C ALA A 203 1.78 -10.07 -0.35
N TYR A 204 2.47 -9.15 -1.03
CA TYR A 204 1.85 -8.30 -2.04
C TYR A 204 2.58 -8.30 -3.38
N TYR A 205 1.80 -8.17 -4.45
CA TYR A 205 2.27 -7.67 -5.74
C TYR A 205 1.48 -6.41 -6.12
N PHE A 206 2.08 -5.55 -6.93
CA PHE A 206 1.46 -4.28 -7.31
C PHE A 206 0.93 -4.32 -8.75
N GLU A 207 -0.27 -3.79 -8.95
CA GLU A 207 -0.92 -3.69 -10.26
C GLU A 207 -1.63 -2.33 -10.44
N PRO A 208 -1.90 -1.91 -11.69
CA PRO A 208 -2.69 -0.72 -11.96
C PRO A 208 -4.14 -0.83 -11.44
N ASN A 209 -4.62 0.23 -10.77
CA ASN A 209 -5.98 0.34 -10.25
C ASN A 209 -6.76 1.46 -10.96
N CYS A 210 -7.04 1.26 -12.25
CA CYS A 210 -7.69 2.25 -13.11
C CYS A 210 -9.21 2.02 -13.23
N THR A 211 -9.90 1.95 -12.10
CA THR A 211 -11.37 1.92 -12.09
C THR A 211 -11.97 3.18 -12.73
N VAL A 212 -13.24 3.11 -13.12
CA VAL A 212 -13.98 4.27 -13.65
C VAL A 212 -13.91 5.47 -12.70
N VAL A 213 -14.03 5.21 -11.40
CA VAL A 213 -13.97 6.23 -10.34
C VAL A 213 -12.59 6.86 -10.26
N ASN A 214 -11.52 6.05 -10.21
CA ASN A 214 -10.15 6.56 -10.16
C ASN A 214 -9.78 7.34 -11.43
N THR A 215 -10.19 6.84 -12.59
CA THR A 215 -9.99 7.49 -13.89
C THR A 215 -10.70 8.84 -13.94
N PHE A 216 -11.92 8.92 -13.42
CA PHE A 216 -12.68 10.16 -13.33
C PHE A 216 -12.01 11.18 -12.40
N PHE A 217 -11.58 10.76 -11.20
CA PHE A 217 -10.88 11.66 -10.28
C PHE A 217 -9.53 12.14 -10.85
N LEU A 218 -8.81 11.28 -11.56
CA LEU A 218 -7.58 11.65 -12.25
C LEU A 218 -7.85 12.72 -13.32
N ALA A 219 -8.92 12.57 -14.09
CA ALA A 219 -9.33 13.55 -15.11
C ALA A 219 -9.67 14.93 -14.51
N LEU A 220 -10.15 14.96 -13.26
CA LEU A 220 -10.41 16.19 -12.51
C LEU A 220 -9.16 16.78 -11.83
N GLY A 221 -7.97 16.19 -12.03
CA GLY A 221 -6.70 16.65 -11.48
C GLY A 221 -6.42 16.20 -10.04
N TYR A 222 -7.23 15.28 -9.48
CA TYR A 222 -6.93 14.69 -8.18
C TYR A 222 -5.85 13.60 -8.29
N LYS A 223 -5.30 13.18 -7.15
CA LYS A 223 -4.30 12.09 -7.04
C LYS A 223 -4.93 10.85 -6.39
N PRO A 224 -5.80 10.09 -7.08
CA PRO A 224 -6.37 8.88 -6.51
C PRO A 224 -5.34 7.77 -6.33
N GLN A 225 -5.74 6.73 -5.59
CA GLN A 225 -5.01 5.48 -5.43
C GLN A 225 -5.08 4.65 -6.71
N ILE A 226 -4.21 4.96 -7.67
CA ILE A 226 -4.16 4.31 -8.99
C ILE A 226 -3.27 3.06 -9.01
N MET A 227 -2.75 2.65 -7.86
CA MET A 227 -1.98 1.43 -7.67
C MET A 227 -2.71 0.56 -6.65
N ALA A 228 -2.85 -0.73 -6.93
CA ALA A 228 -3.38 -1.71 -6.00
C ALA A 228 -2.26 -2.66 -5.57
N ALA A 229 -2.13 -2.91 -4.27
CA ALA A 229 -1.31 -3.96 -3.71
C ALA A 229 -2.22 -5.17 -3.44
N ARG A 230 -2.15 -6.16 -4.32
CA ARG A 230 -2.95 -7.39 -4.27
C ARG A 230 -2.20 -8.48 -3.52
N VAL A 231 -2.94 -9.33 -2.84
CA VAL A 231 -2.36 -10.48 -2.15
C VAL A 231 -1.72 -11.40 -3.19
N SER A 232 -0.45 -11.72 -2.98
CA SER A 232 0.35 -12.52 -3.90
C SER A 232 -0.24 -13.91 -4.13
N PRO A 233 -0.33 -14.39 -5.38
CA PRO A 233 -0.80 -15.75 -5.66
C PRO A 233 0.16 -16.83 -5.15
N VAL A 234 1.42 -16.47 -4.86
CA VAL A 234 2.41 -17.37 -4.26
C VAL A 234 2.46 -17.27 -2.73
N TYR A 235 1.57 -16.48 -2.12
CA TYR A 235 1.46 -16.38 -0.67
C TYR A 235 1.17 -17.75 -0.05
N LYS A 236 2.04 -18.17 0.87
CA LYS A 236 1.88 -19.40 1.67
C LYS A 236 1.85 -19.03 3.14
N GLU A 237 0.69 -19.23 3.77
CA GLU A 237 0.44 -18.91 5.18
C GLU A 237 1.51 -19.50 6.11
N GLU A 238 1.89 -20.75 5.92
CA GLU A 238 2.90 -21.41 6.76
C GLU A 238 4.30 -20.79 6.62
N THR A 239 4.69 -20.37 5.41
CA THR A 239 5.94 -19.65 5.19
C THR A 239 5.91 -18.30 5.91
N PHE A 240 4.77 -17.60 5.84
CA PHE A 240 4.58 -16.34 6.53
C PHE A 240 4.66 -16.50 8.06
N LYS A 241 3.98 -17.51 8.62
CA LYS A 241 4.03 -17.83 10.06
C LYS A 241 5.46 -18.08 10.54
N GLN A 242 6.26 -18.80 9.75
CA GLN A 242 7.65 -19.09 10.11
C GLN A 242 8.51 -17.82 10.09
N ILE A 243 8.43 -17.01 9.02
CA ILE A 243 9.13 -15.72 8.93
C ILE A 243 8.77 -14.83 10.13
N PHE A 244 7.47 -14.74 10.44
CA PHE A 244 6.96 -13.96 11.56
C PHE A 244 7.50 -14.43 12.91
N LYS A 245 7.45 -15.73 13.17
CA LYS A 245 7.95 -16.34 14.41
C LYS A 245 9.46 -16.11 14.58
N ASP A 246 10.23 -16.28 13.52
CA ASP A 246 11.68 -16.11 13.55
C ASP A 246 12.07 -14.65 13.76
N ALA A 247 11.36 -13.70 13.13
CA ALA A 247 11.55 -12.28 13.35
C ALA A 247 11.28 -11.88 14.81
N ILE A 248 10.14 -12.30 15.38
CA ILE A 248 9.82 -12.06 16.80
C ILE A 248 10.92 -12.60 17.70
N ALA A 249 11.41 -13.82 17.45
CA ALA A 249 12.44 -14.43 18.27
C ALA A 249 13.75 -13.62 18.22
N ARG A 250 14.22 -13.22 17.02
CA ARG A 250 15.43 -12.39 16.87
C ARG A 250 15.31 -11.04 17.55
N ILE A 251 14.19 -10.35 17.33
CA ILE A 251 13.94 -9.03 17.91
C ILE A 251 13.84 -9.12 19.44
N SER A 252 13.16 -10.14 19.98
CA SER A 252 13.04 -10.35 21.43
C SER A 252 14.40 -10.65 22.08
N ALA A 253 15.27 -11.39 21.39
CA ALA A 253 16.63 -11.66 21.85
C ALA A 253 17.45 -10.35 21.91
N LEU A 254 17.46 -9.58 20.82
CA LEU A 254 18.15 -8.28 20.77
C LEU A 254 17.65 -7.31 21.83
N GLN A 255 16.34 -7.29 22.10
CA GLN A 255 15.77 -6.46 23.16
C GLN A 255 16.20 -6.89 24.55
N SER A 256 16.24 -8.19 24.82
CA SER A 256 16.68 -8.72 26.10
C SER A 256 18.13 -8.33 26.37
N GLU A 257 18.98 -8.44 25.35
CA GLU A 257 20.37 -7.98 25.41
C GLU A 257 20.48 -6.46 25.59
N LEU A 258 19.68 -5.68 24.85
CA LEU A 258 19.66 -4.22 24.96
C LEU A 258 19.24 -3.78 26.36
N HIS A 259 18.24 -4.43 26.96
CA HIS A 259 17.79 -4.15 28.32
C HIS A 259 18.88 -4.46 29.35
N ALA A 260 19.57 -5.60 29.22
CA ALA A 260 20.70 -5.92 30.09
C ALA A 260 21.83 -4.88 30.01
N VAL A 261 22.10 -4.36 28.81
CA VAL A 261 23.10 -3.28 28.62
C VAL A 261 22.61 -1.95 29.19
N LEU A 262 21.32 -1.62 29.06
CA LEU A 262 20.73 -0.43 29.68
C LEU A 262 20.85 -0.47 31.21
N LEU A 263 20.62 -1.62 31.84
CA LEU A 263 20.82 -1.79 33.28
C LEU A 263 22.28 -1.55 33.70
N GLN A 264 23.27 -1.87 32.84
CA GLN A 264 24.67 -1.55 33.12
C GLN A 264 25.02 -0.08 32.93
N LEU A 265 24.24 0.65 32.12
CA LEU A 265 24.46 2.07 31.85
C LEU A 265 23.83 2.97 32.92
N TYR A 266 22.73 2.52 33.54
CA TYR A 266 21.88 3.35 34.40
C TYR A 266 21.61 2.75 35.80
N GLY A 267 21.98 1.50 36.05
CA GLY A 267 21.90 0.82 37.36
C GLY A 267 23.25 0.75 38.04
#